data_AF-A0A2W7BGW9-F1
#
_entry.id   AF-A0A2W7BGW9-F1
#
_cell.length_a   1.000
_cell.length_b   1.000
_cell.length_c   1.000
_cell.angle_alpha   90.00
_cell.angle_beta   90.00
_cell.angle_gamma   90.00
#
_symmetry.space_group_name_H-M   'P 1'
#
loop_
_entity.id
_entity.type
_entity.pdbx_description
1 polymer ?
#
loop_
_entity_poly.entity_id
_entity_poly.type
_entity_poly.pdbx_seq_one_letter_code
_entity_poly.pdbx_strand_id
1 'polypeptide(L)' 'MKVTVELSDAEMAEILGLTGEHKKGPAIRRLMEEALQQRRRAQIAQRFLSGEWGVELETYETDRERERQWDQEIAS' A
#
# COMPACT_ATOMS: atom_id res chain seq x y z
N MET A 1 11.41 -16.68 -17.00
CA MET A 1 10.22 -17.36 -17.56
C MET A 1 9.60 -16.46 -18.62
N LYS A 2 9.13 -17.00 -19.75
CA LYS A 2 8.40 -16.22 -20.78
C LYS A 2 6.95 -16.70 -20.81
N VAL A 3 6.01 -15.77 -20.90
CA VAL A 3 4.58 -16.03 -20.94
C VAL A 3 4.01 -15.24 -22.12
N THR A 4 3.13 -15.87 -22.88
CA THR A 4 2.37 -15.21 -23.95
C THR A 4 1.01 -14.83 -23.39
N VAL A 5 0.56 -13.61 -23.65
CA VAL A 5 -0.73 -13.08 -23.21
C VAL A 5 -1.45 -12.48 -24.40
N GLU A 6 -2.78 -12.56 -24.39
CA GLU A 6 -3.63 -11.90 -25.36
C GLU A 6 -4.05 -10.54 -24.82
N LEU A 7 -3.80 -9.50 -25.60
CA LEU A 7 -4.12 -8.11 -25.29
C LEU A 7 -4.58 -7.45 -26.58
N SER A 8 -5.62 -6.63 -26.51
CA SER A 8 -6.00 -5.74 -27.60
C SER A 8 -4.95 -4.64 -27.81
N ASP A 9 -4.93 -4.05 -29.01
CA ASP A 9 -4.05 -2.92 -29.30
C ASP A 9 -4.38 -1.69 -28.44
N ALA A 10 -5.66 -1.52 -28.07
CA ALA A 10 -6.11 -0.45 -27.19
C ALA A 10 -5.55 -0.62 -25.77
N GLU A 11 -5.65 -1.82 -25.19
CA GLU A 11 -5.07 -2.13 -23.88
C GLU A 11 -3.54 -1.94 -23.91
N MET A 12 -2.86 -2.40 -24.96
CA MET A 12 -1.42 -2.22 -25.06
C MET A 12 -1.01 -0.74 -25.17
N ALA A 13 -1.79 0.08 -25.90
CA ALA A 13 -1.56 1.51 -26.00
C ALA A 13 -1.74 2.22 -24.64
N GLU A 14 -2.79 1.85 -23.89
CA GLU A 14 -3.01 2.35 -22.53
C GLU A 14 -1.85 1.98 -21.60
N ILE A 15 -1.41 0.72 -21.62
CA ILE A 15 -0.29 0.24 -20.79
C ILE A 15 1.00 1.01 -21.11
N LEU A 16 1.30 1.26 -22.39
CA LEU A 16 2.48 2.05 -22.78
C LEU A 16 2.35 3.51 -22.28
N GLY A 17 1.15 4.10 -22.40
CA GLY A 17 0.86 5.44 -21.91
C GLY A 17 1.00 5.58 -20.39
N LEU A 18 0.46 4.62 -19.63
CA LEU A 18 0.52 4.62 -18.16
C LEU A 18 1.95 4.42 -17.64
N THR A 19 2.71 3.53 -18.26
CA THR A 19 4.05 3.15 -17.79
C THR A 19 5.15 4.09 -18.30
N GLY A 20 4.87 4.85 -19.36
CA GLY A 20 5.86 5.68 -20.06
C GLY A 20 6.90 4.87 -20.85
N GLU A 21 6.71 3.56 -20.96
CA GLU A 21 7.62 2.66 -21.67
C GLU A 21 7.31 2.63 -23.17
N HIS A 22 8.34 2.38 -23.98
CA HIS A 22 8.19 2.29 -25.44
C HIS A 22 8.04 0.85 -25.96
N LYS A 23 8.39 -0.15 -25.15
CA LYS A 23 8.39 -1.56 -25.55
C LYS A 23 7.35 -2.34 -24.74
N LYS A 24 6.63 -3.25 -25.41
CA LYS A 24 5.55 -4.07 -24.80
C LYS A 24 6.02 -4.83 -23.54
N GLY A 25 7.18 -5.50 -23.63
CA GLY A 25 7.72 -6.30 -22.52
C GLY A 25 8.01 -5.48 -21.25
N PRO A 26 8.84 -4.43 -21.32
CA PRO A 26 9.07 -3.50 -20.20
C PRO A 26 7.78 -2.88 -19.64
N ALA A 27 6.86 -2.45 -20.49
CA ALA A 27 5.59 -1.87 -20.08
C ALA A 27 4.74 -2.85 -19.24
N ILE A 28 4.51 -4.06 -19.76
CA ILE A 28 3.75 -5.10 -19.05
C ILE A 28 4.44 -5.48 -17.74
N ARG A 29 5.78 -5.61 -17.77
CA ARG A 29 6.55 -5.94 -16.57
C ARG A 29 6.39 -4.88 -15.49
N ARG A 30 6.52 -3.60 -15.85
CA ARG A 30 6.40 -2.49 -14.92
C ARG A 30 5.00 -2.41 -14.31
N LEU A 31 3.96 -2.50 -15.14
CA LEU A 31 2.58 -2.53 -14.68
C LEU A 31 2.33 -3.68 -13.69
N MET A 32 2.86 -4.87 -13.99
CA MET A 32 2.74 -6.04 -13.12
C MET A 32 3.47 -5.84 -11.79
N GLU A 33 4.67 -5.27 -11.80
CA GLU A 33 5.43 -4.96 -10.59
C GLU A 33 4.67 -3.97 -9.69
N GLU A 34 4.13 -2.90 -10.29
CA GLU A 34 3.32 -1.88 -9.60
C GLU A 34 2.03 -2.49 -9.01
N ALA A 35 1.29 -3.29 -9.78
CA ALA A 35 0.07 -3.96 -9.32
C ALA A 35 0.35 -4.95 -8.17
N LEU A 36 1.43 -5.73 -8.26
CA LEU A 36 1.83 -6.66 -7.19
C LEU A 36 2.22 -5.91 -5.92
N GLN A 37 2.94 -4.79 -6.03
CA GLN A 37 3.26 -3.96 -4.87
C GLN A 37 2.01 -3.38 -4.22
N GLN A 38 1.05 -2.87 -5.02
CA GLN A 38 -0.20 -2.34 -4.50
C GLN A 38 -1.00 -3.41 -3.75
N ARG A 39 -1.09 -4.62 -4.31
CA ARG A 39 -1.79 -5.73 -3.65
C ARG A 39 -1.10 -6.17 -2.36
N ARG A 40 0.24 -6.22 -2.33
CA ARG A 40 1.01 -6.47 -1.12
C ARG A 40 0.76 -5.40 -0.05
N ARG A 41 0.76 -4.11 -0.42
CA ARG A 41 0.46 -3.01 0.51
C ARG A 41 -0.95 -3.15 1.11
N ALA A 42 -1.94 -3.48 0.29
CA ALA A 42 -3.31 -3.71 0.77
C ALA A 42 -3.40 -4.86 1.78
N GLN A 43 -2.70 -5.98 1.52
CA GLN A 43 -2.64 -7.12 2.45
C GLN A 43 -1.99 -6.74 3.78
N ILE A 44 -0.88 -5.99 3.74
CA ILE A 44 -0.19 -5.52 4.95
C ILE A 44 -1.10 -4.59 5.76
N ALA A 45 -1.74 -3.63 5.10
CA ALA A 45 -2.67 -2.71 5.75
C ALA A 45 -3.84 -3.46 6.40
N GLN A 46 -4.38 -4.49 5.73
CA GLN A 46 -5.44 -5.33 6.29
C GLN A 46 -4.98 -6.05 7.56
N ARG A 47 -3.76 -6.60 7.60
CA ARG A 47 -3.21 -7.27 8.79
C ARG A 47 -3.00 -6.31 9.96
N PHE A 48 -2.63 -5.07 9.66
CA PHE A 48 -2.51 -4.03 10.67
C PHE A 48 -3.90 -3.67 11.24
N LEU A 49 -4.88 -3.42 10.37
CA LEU A 49 -6.25 -3.08 10.76
C LEU A 49 -6.98 -4.22 11.49
N SER A 50 -6.67 -5.48 11.17
CA SER A 50 -7.24 -6.64 11.86
C SER A 50 -6.61 -6.89 13.22
N GLY A 51 -5.57 -6.14 13.61
CA GLY A 51 -4.82 -6.37 14.84
C GLY A 51 -3.92 -7.61 14.81
N GLU A 52 -3.82 -8.33 13.68
CA GLU A 52 -2.88 -9.45 13.51
C GLU A 52 -1.43 -8.94 13.61
N TRP A 53 -1.18 -7.77 13.02
CA TRP A 53 0.08 -7.05 13.09
C TRP A 53 -0.10 -5.78 13.93
N GLY A 54 -0.39 -5.97 15.21
CA GLY A 54 -0.34 -4.94 16.25
C GLY A 54 0.61 -5.37 17.36
N VAL A 55 1.21 -4.40 18.05
CA VAL A 55 1.89 -4.66 19.34
C VAL A 55 0.93 -4.18 20.41
N GLU A 56 0.51 -5.05 21.33
CA GLU A 56 -0.21 -4.59 22.52
C GLU A 56 0.78 -3.81 23.38
N LEU A 57 0.54 -2.51 23.53
CA LEU A 57 1.31 -1.65 24.42
C LEU A 57 0.50 -1.50 25.71
N GLU A 58 0.79 -2.35 26.70
CA GLU A 58 0.02 -2.50 27.94
C GLU A 58 -0.28 -1.17 28.67
N THR A 59 0.59 -0.17 28.57
CA THR A 59 0.42 1.12 29.24
C THR A 59 0.00 2.27 28.33
N TYR A 60 -0.06 2.06 27.01
CA TYR A 60 -0.18 3.15 26.04
C TYR A 60 -1.43 3.99 26.26
N GLU A 61 -2.59 3.36 26.44
CA GLU A 61 -3.85 4.06 26.68
C GLU A 61 -3.81 4.86 27.98
N THR A 62 -3.25 4.27 29.04
CA THR A 62 -3.11 4.89 30.36
C THR A 62 -2.18 6.10 30.32
N ASP A 63 -1.07 6.00 29.60
CA ASP A 63 -0.09 7.07 29.41
C ASP A 63 -0.69 8.20 28.55
N ARG A 64 -1.45 7.86 27.50
CA ARG A 64 -2.20 8.80 26.64
C ARG A 64 -3.28 9.58 27.38
N GLU A 65 -3.99 8.95 28.32
CA GLU A 65 -5.00 9.60 29.15
C GLU A 65 -4.33 10.60 30.10
N ARG A 66 -3.19 10.22 30.69
CA ARG A 66 -2.41 11.07 31.59
C ARG A 66 -1.84 12.30 30.87
N GLU A 67 -1.32 12.14 29.65
CA GLU A 67 -0.88 13.27 28.83
C GLU A 67 -2.03 14.23 28.50
N ARG A 68 -3.21 13.70 28.11
CA ARG A 68 -4.40 14.54 27.84
C ARG A 68 -4.84 15.35 29.06
N GLN A 69 -4.78 14.76 30.24
CA GLN A 69 -5.12 15.45 31.49
C GLN A 69 -4.09 16.54 31.81
N TRP A 70 -2.80 16.26 31.62
CA TRP A 70 -1.73 17.24 31.82
C TRP A 70 -1.88 18.45 30.88
N ASP A 71 -2.16 18.23 29.60
CA ASP A 71 -2.36 19.31 28.63
C ASP A 71 -3.55 20.21 28.98
N GLN A 72 -4.62 19.63 29.55
CA GLN A 72 -5.77 20.38 30.03
C GLN A 72 -5.47 21.19 31.30
N GLU A 73 -4.64 20.65 32.20
CA GLU A 73 -4.20 21.36 33.41
C GLU A 73 -3.24 22.51 33.10
N ILE A 74 -2.35 22.36 32.12
CA ILE A 74 -1.44 23.45 31.69
C ILE A 74 -2.19 24.55 30.91
N ALA A 75 -3.28 24.23 30.23
CA ALA A 75 -4.07 25.18 29.45
C ALA A 75 -5.07 26.01 30.29
N SER A 76 -5.20 25.72 31.59
CA SER A 76 -6.09 26.39 32.58
C SER A 76 -5.32 27.43 33.39
#